data_AF-A0A9X9T7C2-F1
#
_entry.id   AF-A0A9X9T7C2-F1
#
_cell.length_a   1.000
_cell.length_b   1.000
_cell.length_c   1.000
_cell.angle_alpha   90.00
_cell.angle_beta   90.00
_cell.angle_gamma   90.00
#
_symmetry.space_group_name_H-M   'P 1'
#
loop_
_entity.id
_entity.type
_entity.pdbx_description
1 polymer ?
#
loop_
_entity_poly.entity_id
_entity_poly.type
_entity_poly.pdbx_seq_one_letter_code
_entity_poly.pdbx_strand_id
1 'polypeptide(L)'
;MKETDEDFKDRIRDLEGGDLRVGIDILKNSDLNAERGARTEVIEKDVTTAFETVRGAHLTLLIEGLKPGPERLLSHIIQMKQGSPTASLTSHILYESFKEKRDISYTAFRNWLRRLSDLRLIDIHQRAAIGNAHEIELRFDPSMMEEGCRT
;
A
#
# COMPACT_ATOMS: atom_id res chain seq x y z
N MET A 1 27.47 20.49 6.23
CA MET A 1 27.32 19.49 5.15
C MET A 1 27.13 18.06 5.68
N LYS A 2 26.45 17.89 6.84
CA LYS A 2 26.07 16.58 7.42
C LYS A 2 24.55 16.39 7.52
N GLU A 3 23.79 17.45 7.27
CA GLU A 3 22.35 17.55 7.55
C GLU A 3 21.49 16.91 6.44
N THR A 4 22.05 16.71 5.25
CA THR A 4 21.34 16.14 4.08
C THR A 4 21.31 14.61 4.08
N ASP A 5 22.22 13.95 4.80
CA ASP A 5 22.35 12.48 4.77
C ASP A 5 21.39 11.78 5.75
N GLU A 6 21.03 12.42 6.87
CA GLU A 6 19.98 11.90 7.78
C GLU A 6 18.58 12.09 7.21
N ASP A 7 18.27 13.26 6.63
CA ASP A 7 16.96 13.52 6.00
C ASP A 7 16.71 12.57 4.82
N PHE A 8 17.74 12.27 4.04
CA PHE A 8 17.67 11.31 2.95
C PHE A 8 17.43 9.86 3.45
N LYS A 9 18.07 9.46 4.56
CA LYS A 9 17.87 8.15 5.17
C LYS A 9 16.49 8.01 5.80
N ASP A 10 16.00 9.04 6.49
CA ASP A 10 14.64 9.04 7.06
C ASP A 10 13.59 9.05 5.95
N ARG A 11 13.81 9.81 4.85
CA ARG A 11 12.96 9.70 3.65
C ARG A 11 12.96 8.28 3.12
N ILE A 12 14.11 7.64 2.86
CA ILE A 12 14.15 6.24 2.40
C ILE A 12 13.45 5.29 3.38
N ARG A 13 13.61 5.50 4.70
CA ARG A 13 12.99 4.65 5.73
C ARG A 13 11.47 4.75 5.73
N ASP A 14 10.92 5.93 5.47
CA ASP A 14 9.47 6.14 5.35
C ASP A 14 8.94 5.75 3.96
N LEU A 15 9.80 5.73 2.93
CA LEU A 15 9.49 5.34 1.55
C LEU A 15 9.30 3.82 1.41
N GLU A 16 9.92 3.02 2.29
CA GLU A 16 9.65 1.60 2.40
C GLU A 16 8.47 1.37 3.34
N GLY A 17 7.31 1.00 2.79
CA GLY A 17 6.30 0.23 3.54
C GLY A 17 6.83 -1.12 4.06
N GLY A 18 8.14 -1.30 4.24
CA GLY A 18 8.80 -2.53 4.69
C GLY A 18 8.84 -3.64 3.66
N ASP A 19 8.71 -3.34 2.36
CA ASP A 19 8.80 -4.35 1.30
C ASP A 19 10.15 -4.32 0.59
N LEU A 20 11.00 -5.29 0.92
CA LEU A 20 12.35 -5.44 0.35
C LEU A 20 12.35 -5.61 -1.17
N ARG A 21 11.26 -6.07 -1.77
CA ARG A 21 11.18 -6.22 -3.24
C ARG A 21 11.14 -4.86 -3.92
N VAL A 22 10.37 -3.94 -3.34
CA VAL A 22 10.29 -2.54 -3.81
C VAL A 22 11.66 -1.88 -3.64
N GLY A 23 12.34 -2.09 -2.51
CA GLY A 23 13.70 -1.59 -2.29
C GLY A 23 14.70 -2.05 -3.36
N ILE A 24 14.69 -3.35 -3.70
CA ILE A 24 15.54 -3.91 -4.76
C ILE A 24 15.24 -3.26 -6.13
N ASP A 25 13.97 -3.11 -6.47
CA ASP A 25 13.56 -2.50 -7.74
C ASP A 25 13.96 -1.01 -7.80
N ILE A 26 13.88 -0.28 -6.68
CA ILE A 26 14.34 1.12 -6.60
C ILE A 26 15.84 1.18 -6.86
N LEU A 27 16.65 0.36 -6.19
CA LEU A 27 18.11 0.35 -6.38
C LEU A 27 18.48 0.10 -7.85
N LYS A 28 17.86 -0.92 -8.45
CA LYS A 28 18.08 -1.25 -9.86
C LYS A 28 17.69 -0.10 -10.80
N ASN A 29 16.53 0.53 -10.58
CA ASN A 29 16.10 1.65 -11.42
C ASN A 29 16.93 2.92 -11.20
N SER A 30 17.45 3.13 -10.00
CA SER A 30 18.33 4.26 -9.68
C SER A 30 19.65 4.16 -10.46
N ASP A 31 20.22 2.96 -10.52
CA ASP A 31 21.42 2.68 -11.30
C ASP A 31 21.17 2.89 -12.80
N LEU A 32 20.07 2.36 -13.33
CA LEU A 32 19.66 2.58 -14.72
C LEU A 32 19.46 4.07 -15.05
N ASN A 33 18.96 4.88 -14.11
CA ASN A 33 18.82 6.32 -14.29
C ASN A 33 20.18 7.03 -14.34
N ALA A 34 21.14 6.60 -13.52
CA ALA A 34 22.52 7.11 -13.56
C ALA A 34 23.23 6.74 -14.86
N GLU A 35 23.10 5.48 -15.31
CA GLU A 35 23.64 4.98 -16.58
C GLU A 35 23.07 5.77 -17.77
N ARG A 36 21.75 6.01 -17.81
CA ARG A 36 21.10 6.84 -18.84
C ARG A 36 21.62 8.27 -18.84
N GLY A 37 22.02 8.78 -17.69
CA GLY A 37 22.67 10.08 -17.53
C GLY A 37 24.16 10.09 -17.87
N ALA A 38 24.73 8.96 -18.33
CA ALA A 38 26.17 8.76 -18.55
C ALA A 38 27.03 9.09 -17.32
N ARG A 39 26.51 8.81 -16.12
CA ARG A 39 27.20 9.01 -14.85
C ARG A 39 27.62 7.67 -14.25
N THR A 40 28.72 7.68 -13.52
CA THR A 40 29.24 6.53 -12.77
C THR A 40 28.81 6.55 -11.30
N GLU A 41 28.08 7.58 -10.88
CA GLU A 41 27.60 7.78 -9.52
C GLU A 41 26.09 8.05 -9.54
N VAL A 42 25.37 7.33 -8.67
CA VAL A 42 23.94 7.51 -8.42
C VAL A 42 23.76 8.72 -7.50
N ILE A 43 22.87 9.63 -7.88
CA ILE A 43 22.53 10.82 -7.08
C ILE A 43 21.11 10.70 -6.52
N GLU A 44 20.76 11.52 -5.52
CA GLU A 44 19.43 11.55 -4.89
C GLU A 44 18.28 11.63 -5.91
N LYS A 45 18.47 12.40 -6.98
CA LYS A 45 17.46 12.54 -8.06
C LYS A 45 17.14 11.20 -8.72
N ASP A 46 18.15 10.34 -8.94
CA ASP A 46 17.94 9.04 -9.58
C ASP A 46 17.09 8.12 -8.71
N VAL A 47 17.35 8.16 -7.40
CA VAL A 47 16.62 7.40 -6.39
C VAL A 47 15.18 7.90 -6.27
N THR A 48 14.99 9.22 -6.24
CA THR A 48 13.65 9.82 -6.15
C THR A 48 12.81 9.47 -7.39
N THR A 49 13.38 9.58 -8.59
CA THR A 49 12.66 9.23 -9.84
C THR A 49 12.41 7.72 -9.96
N ALA A 50 13.37 6.89 -9.54
CA ALA A 50 13.16 5.44 -9.48
C ALA A 50 12.04 5.07 -8.51
N PHE A 51 11.99 5.72 -7.35
CA PHE A 51 10.95 5.52 -6.35
C PHE A 51 9.55 5.80 -6.90
N GLU A 52 9.33 6.98 -7.48
CA GLU A 52 8.02 7.37 -8.03
C GLU A 52 7.54 6.36 -9.08
N THR A 53 8.45 5.89 -9.92
CA THR A 53 8.15 4.91 -10.98
C THR A 53 7.82 3.53 -10.41
N VAL A 54 8.68 3.01 -9.52
CA VAL A 54 8.53 1.66 -8.96
C VAL A 54 7.31 1.57 -8.06
N ARG A 55 7.03 2.60 -7.25
CA ARG A 55 5.87 2.62 -6.34
C ARG A 55 4.56 2.50 -7.12
N GLY A 56 4.38 3.29 -8.18
CA GLY A 56 3.18 3.23 -9.02
C GLY A 56 3.03 1.88 -9.71
N ALA A 57 4.09 1.42 -10.39
CA ALA A 57 4.06 0.14 -11.11
C ALA A 57 3.80 -1.06 -10.19
N HIS A 58 4.40 -1.08 -8.99
CA HIS A 58 4.20 -2.14 -8.02
C HIS A 58 2.75 -2.18 -7.51
N LEU A 59 2.19 -1.02 -7.18
CA LEU A 59 0.81 -0.92 -6.71
C LEU A 59 -0.18 -1.42 -7.79
N THR A 60 0.00 -0.99 -9.03
CA THR A 60 -0.83 -1.44 -10.16
C THR A 60 -0.75 -2.96 -10.32
N LEU A 61 0.46 -3.54 -10.32
CA LEU A 61 0.64 -4.99 -10.46
C LEU A 61 -0.02 -5.78 -9.31
N LEU A 62 0.04 -5.27 -8.08
CA LEU A 62 -0.62 -5.89 -6.93
C LEU A 62 -2.15 -5.89 -7.07
N ILE A 63 -2.71 -4.79 -7.60
CA ILE A 63 -4.16 -4.63 -7.80
C ILE A 63 -4.65 -5.49 -8.97
N GLU A 64 -3.96 -5.48 -10.11
CA GLU A 64 -4.28 -6.32 -11.28
C GLU A 64 -4.25 -7.83 -10.94
N GLY A 65 -3.42 -8.23 -9.98
CA GLY A 65 -3.36 -9.60 -9.48
C GLY A 65 -4.51 -10.03 -8.55
N LEU A 66 -5.45 -9.11 -8.23
CA LEU A 66 -6.60 -9.41 -7.39
C LEU A 66 -7.71 -10.12 -8.17
N LYS A 67 -8.45 -10.96 -7.46
CA LYS A 67 -9.72 -11.47 -7.97
C LYS A 67 -10.80 -10.39 -7.79
N PRO A 68 -11.90 -10.42 -8.57
CA PRO A 68 -12.96 -9.42 -8.51
C PRO A 68 -13.59 -9.24 -7.11
N GLY A 69 -13.59 -10.29 -6.26
CA GLY A 69 -14.08 -10.22 -4.89
C GLY A 69 -13.20 -9.34 -3.98
N PRO A 70 -11.95 -9.75 -3.73
CA PRO A 70 -10.95 -8.95 -3.00
C PRO A 70 -10.77 -7.53 -3.53
N GLU A 71 -10.78 -7.34 -4.85
CA GLU A 71 -10.68 -6.02 -5.48
C GLU A 71 -11.85 -5.10 -5.06
N ARG A 72 -13.09 -5.59 -5.13
CA ARG A 72 -14.26 -4.85 -4.65
C ARG A 72 -14.20 -4.55 -3.16
N LEU A 73 -13.67 -5.47 -2.36
CA LEU A 73 -13.46 -5.24 -0.94
C LEU A 73 -12.44 -4.10 -0.72
N LEU A 74 -11.34 -4.09 -1.48
CA LEU A 74 -10.36 -3.00 -1.45
C LEU A 74 -10.99 -1.66 -1.81
N SER A 75 -11.76 -1.59 -2.92
CA SER A 75 -12.45 -0.35 -3.31
C SER A 75 -13.40 0.16 -2.23
N HIS A 76 -14.11 -0.73 -1.53
CA HIS A 76 -14.99 -0.34 -0.42
C HIS A 76 -14.20 0.17 0.78
N ILE A 77 -13.06 -0.43 1.12
CA ILE A 77 -12.16 0.08 2.18
C ILE A 77 -11.67 1.49 1.83
N ILE A 78 -11.24 1.72 0.59
CA ILE A 78 -10.76 3.01 0.09
C ILE A 78 -11.86 4.08 0.27
N GLN A 79 -13.09 3.79 -0.18
CA GLN A 79 -14.22 4.71 -0.04
C GLN A 79 -14.51 5.06 1.43
N MET A 80 -14.47 4.07 2.33
CA MET A 80 -14.70 4.32 3.75
C MET A 80 -13.61 5.19 4.38
N LYS A 81 -12.34 4.98 4.01
CA LYS A 81 -11.21 5.78 4.50
C LYS A 81 -11.21 7.19 3.92
N GLN A 82 -11.57 7.38 2.65
CA GLN A 82 -11.72 8.72 2.06
C GLN A 82 -12.86 9.50 2.72
N GLY A 83 -14.00 8.86 3.00
CA GLY A 83 -15.14 9.49 3.67
C GLY A 83 -14.95 9.77 5.17
N SER A 84 -14.01 9.08 5.82
CA SER A 84 -13.72 9.27 7.25
C SER A 84 -12.25 8.97 7.57
N PRO A 85 -11.32 9.88 7.24
CA PRO A 85 -9.87 9.64 7.31
C PRO A 85 -9.35 9.33 8.71
N THR A 86 -9.97 9.92 9.73
CA THR A 86 -9.58 9.79 11.14
C THR A 86 -10.32 8.66 11.87
N ALA A 87 -11.32 8.04 11.23
CA ALA A 87 -12.07 6.96 11.85
C ALA A 87 -11.27 5.65 11.81
N SER A 88 -11.11 5.03 12.97
CA SER A 88 -10.62 3.66 13.07
C SER A 88 -11.56 2.73 12.29
N LEU A 89 -11.03 2.11 11.23
CA LEU A 89 -11.76 1.10 10.49
C LEU A 89 -11.48 -0.27 11.11
N THR A 90 -12.49 -0.86 11.75
CA THR A 90 -12.38 -2.22 12.33
C THR A 90 -12.92 -3.27 11.37
N SER A 91 -12.40 -4.49 11.40
CA SER A 91 -12.90 -5.64 10.62
C SER A 91 -14.41 -5.87 10.75
N HIS A 92 -14.99 -5.64 11.94
CA HIS A 92 -16.43 -5.76 12.17
C HIS A 92 -17.23 -4.69 11.42
N ILE A 93 -16.86 -3.41 11.55
CA ILE A 93 -17.49 -2.29 10.84
C ILE A 93 -17.38 -2.48 9.32
N LEU A 94 -16.22 -2.95 8.87
CA LEU A 94 -15.99 -3.26 7.47
C LEU A 94 -16.90 -4.39 6.99
N TYR A 95 -17.06 -5.46 7.77
CA TYR A 95 -17.92 -6.58 7.42
C TYR A 95 -19.40 -6.17 7.34
N GLU A 96 -19.91 -5.47 8.35
CA GLU A 96 -21.32 -5.04 8.38
C GLU A 96 -21.64 -4.14 7.17
N SER A 97 -20.83 -3.10 6.95
CA SER A 97 -21.04 -2.17 5.82
C SER A 97 -20.89 -2.81 4.44
N PHE A 98 -20.04 -3.84 4.32
CA PHE A 98 -19.86 -4.56 3.06
C PHE A 98 -20.97 -5.59 2.82
N LYS A 99 -21.44 -6.26 3.89
CA LYS A 99 -22.54 -7.23 3.84
C LYS A 99 -23.88 -6.57 3.53
N GLU A 100 -24.15 -5.38 4.05
CA GLU A 100 -25.36 -4.61 3.69
C GLU A 100 -25.47 -4.39 2.18
N LYS A 101 -24.33 -4.18 1.51
CA LYS A 101 -24.29 -4.00 0.06
C LYS A 101 -24.30 -5.32 -0.69
N ARG A 102 -23.89 -6.45 -0.10
CA ARG A 102 -23.62 -7.72 -0.79
C ARG A 102 -23.83 -8.92 0.13
N ASP A 103 -24.59 -9.93 -0.33
CA ASP A 103 -24.72 -11.18 0.42
C ASP A 103 -23.44 -12.02 0.32
N ILE A 104 -22.57 -11.92 1.33
CA ILE A 104 -21.30 -12.64 1.43
C ILE A 104 -21.18 -13.35 2.77
N SER A 105 -20.65 -14.57 2.77
CA SER A 105 -20.32 -15.29 4.01
C SER A 105 -19.11 -14.69 4.72
N TYR A 106 -19.11 -14.74 6.05
CA TYR A 106 -18.00 -14.27 6.88
C TYR A 106 -16.66 -14.95 6.52
N THR A 107 -16.69 -16.23 6.16
CA THR A 107 -15.49 -16.99 5.75
C THR A 107 -14.91 -16.47 4.44
N ALA A 108 -15.75 -16.17 3.44
CA ALA A 108 -15.29 -15.60 2.17
C ALA A 108 -14.70 -14.19 2.39
N PHE A 109 -15.39 -13.36 3.17
CA PHE A 109 -14.90 -12.04 3.56
C PHE A 109 -13.53 -12.12 4.24
N ARG A 110 -13.37 -12.99 5.25
CA ARG A 110 -12.10 -13.16 5.96
C ARG A 110 -10.97 -13.62 5.04
N ASN A 111 -11.28 -14.51 4.09
CA ASN A 111 -10.30 -14.95 3.10
C ASN A 111 -9.87 -13.81 2.17
N TRP A 112 -10.79 -12.95 1.76
CA TRP A 112 -10.47 -11.78 0.94
C TRP A 112 -9.65 -10.75 1.72
N LEU A 113 -10.04 -10.48 2.97
CA LEU A 113 -9.29 -9.58 3.85
C LEU A 113 -7.86 -10.09 4.09
N ARG A 114 -7.70 -11.40 4.34
CA ARG A 114 -6.38 -12.03 4.44
C ARG A 114 -5.58 -11.85 3.14
N ARG A 115 -6.21 -12.06 1.97
CA ARG A 115 -5.54 -11.90 0.68
C ARG A 115 -5.01 -10.48 0.47
N LEU A 116 -5.76 -9.45 0.88
CA LEU A 116 -5.32 -8.06 0.81
C LEU A 116 -4.11 -7.79 1.74
N SER A 117 -4.10 -8.43 2.92
CA SER A 117 -2.98 -8.34 3.85
C SER A 117 -1.74 -9.09 3.36
N ASP A 118 -1.90 -10.28 2.77
CA ASP A 118 -0.82 -11.06 2.18
C ASP A 118 -0.11 -10.28 1.05
N LEU A 119 -0.87 -9.48 0.30
CA LEU A 119 -0.37 -8.60 -0.76
C LEU A 119 0.20 -7.27 -0.25
N ARG A 120 0.24 -7.05 1.08
CA ARG A 120 0.69 -5.79 1.70
C ARG A 120 -0.05 -4.56 1.17
N LEU A 121 -1.32 -4.70 0.82
CA LEU A 121 -2.19 -3.56 0.51
C LEU A 121 -2.79 -2.96 1.79
N ILE A 122 -3.00 -3.80 2.79
CA ILE A 122 -3.52 -3.41 4.10
C ILE A 122 -2.67 -3.99 5.23
N ASP A 123 -2.64 -3.29 6.35
CA ASP A 123 -2.22 -3.83 7.64
C ASP A 123 -3.43 -4.11 8.52
N ILE A 124 -3.28 -5.16 9.33
CA ILE A 124 -4.30 -5.61 10.27
C ILE A 124 -3.65 -5.65 11.65
N HIS A 125 -4.03 -4.70 12.51
CA HIS A 125 -3.51 -4.58 13.87
C HIS A 125 -4.54 -5.07 14.88
N GLN A 126 -4.12 -5.88 15.84
CA GLN A 126 -4.98 -6.25 16.98
C GLN A 126 -4.95 -5.13 18.01
N ARG A 127 -6.12 -4.53 18.28
CA ARG A 127 -6.21 -3.49 19.30
C ARG A 127 -6.33 -4.14 20.68
N ALA A 128 -5.27 -4.07 21.48
CA ALA A 128 -5.20 -4.70 22.80
C ALA A 128 -6.29 -4.24 23.81
N ALA A 129 -6.93 -3.09 23.58
CA ALA A 129 -7.85 -2.47 24.54
C ALA A 129 -9.35 -2.77 24.32
N ILE A 130 -9.78 -3.27 23.14
CA ILE A 130 -11.21 -3.47 22.82
C ILE A 130 -11.42 -4.80 22.08
N GLY A 131 -11.27 -5.92 22.79
CA GLY A 131 -11.65 -7.27 22.32
C GLY A 131 -10.92 -7.75 21.05
N ASN A 132 -11.55 -8.70 20.32
CA ASN A 132 -11.03 -9.29 19.06
C ASN A 132 -11.11 -8.32 17.85
N ALA A 133 -11.20 -7.01 18.09
CA ALA A 133 -11.30 -6.01 17.05
C ALA A 133 -9.95 -5.84 16.35
N HIS A 134 -9.94 -6.13 15.05
CA HIS A 134 -8.77 -5.94 14.20
C HIS A 134 -8.93 -4.60 13.47
N GLU A 135 -8.06 -3.64 13.75
CA GLU A 135 -7.97 -2.36 13.05
C GLU A 135 -7.30 -2.56 11.70
N ILE A 136 -7.83 -1.88 10.68
CA ILE A 136 -7.39 -1.97 9.30
C ILE A 136 -6.82 -0.62 8.87
N GLU A 137 -5.58 -0.67 8.39
CA GLU A 137 -4.84 0.47 7.85
C GLU A 137 -4.45 0.21 6.40
N LEU A 138 -4.50 1.26 5.57
CA LEU A 138 -4.06 1.18 4.18
C LEU A 138 -2.57 1.47 4.13
N ARG A 139 -1.80 0.63 3.43
CA ARG A 139 -0.35 0.83 3.28
C ARG A 139 0.04 1.86 2.22
N PHE A 140 -0.92 2.23 1.38
CA PHE A 140 -0.75 3.22 0.32
C PHE A 140 -1.81 4.30 0.42
N ASP A 141 -1.53 5.47 -0.15
CA ASP A 141 -2.49 6.56 -0.16
C ASP A 141 -3.78 6.15 -0.88
N PRO A 142 -4.97 6.46 -0.31
CA PRO A 142 -6.25 6.07 -0.88
C PRO A 142 -6.45 6.56 -2.32
N SER A 143 -5.90 7.72 -2.68
CA SER A 143 -5.99 8.28 -4.04
C SER A 143 -5.24 7.43 -5.06
N MET A 144 -4.00 7.03 -4.76
CA MET A 144 -3.20 6.16 -5.64
C MET A 144 -3.82 4.76 -5.79
N MET A 145 -4.38 4.22 -4.71
CA MET A 145 -5.04 2.91 -4.79
C MET A 145 -6.33 2.96 -5.62
N GLU A 146 -7.04 4.08 -5.61
CA GLU A 146 -8.24 4.27 -6.42
C GLU A 146 -7.91 4.29 -7.91
N GLU A 147 -6.83 4.97 -8.32
CA GLU A 147 -6.34 4.96 -9.70
C GLU A 147 -6.01 3.55 -10.18
N GLY A 148 -5.30 2.77 -9.34
CA GLY A 148 -4.98 1.38 -9.65
C GLY A 148 -6.21 0.47 -9.80
N CYS A 149 -7.32 0.77 -9.11
CA CYS A 149 -8.58 0.03 -9.28
C CYS A 149 -9.38 0.43 -10.53
N ARG A 150 -9.02 1.52 -11.22
CA ARG A 150 -9.72 1.98 -12.45
C ARG A 150 -9.09 1.47 -13.74
N THR A 151 -7.91 0.85 -13.65
CA THR A 151 -7.14 0.34 -14.79
C THR A 151 -7.69 -1.02 -15.22
#